data_AF-A0A3M2SZP0-F1
#
_entry.id   AF-A0A3M2SZP0-F1
#
_cell.length_a   1.000
_cell.length_b   1.000
_cell.length_c   1.000
_cell.angle_alpha   90.00
_cell.angle_beta   90.00
_cell.angle_gamma   90.00
#
_symmetry.space_group_name_H-M   'P 1'
#
loop_
_entity.id
_entity.type
_entity.pdbx_description
1 polymer ?
#
loop_
_entity_poly.entity_id
_entity_poly.type
_entity_poly.pdbx_seq_one_letter_code
_entity_poly.pdbx_strand_id
1 'polypeptide(L)' 'MVDRVKDKKGEDIGEGDFVWTRYRGGSHEGEVENIVKDQAGAREAGVANPPKVGVY' A
#
# COMPACT_ATOMS: atom_id res chain seq x y z
N MET A 1 -3.28 -17.70 -9.57
CA MET A 1 -4.00 -16.41 -9.54
C MET A 1 -3.08 -15.41 -8.85
N VAL A 2 -2.93 -14.20 -9.41
CA VAL A 2 -2.17 -13.13 -8.75
C VAL A 2 -3.12 -12.51 -7.73
N ASP A 3 -2.84 -12.69 -6.44
CA ASP A 3 -3.63 -12.07 -5.38
C ASP A 3 -3.50 -10.53 -5.50
N ARG A 4 -4.63 -9.83 -5.60
CA ARG A 4 -4.65 -8.37 -5.77
C ARG A 4 -4.68 -7.70 -4.40
N VAL A 5 -3.89 -6.65 -4.23
CA VAL A 5 -3.95 -5.82 -3.02
C VAL A 5 -5.25 -5.04 -3.04
N LYS A 6 -5.96 -5.08 -1.92
CA LYS A 6 -7.28 -4.46 -1.76
C LYS A 6 -7.30 -3.51 -0.58
N ASP A 7 -8.14 -2.50 -0.68
CA ASP A 7 -8.43 -1.58 0.42
C ASP A 7 -9.37 -2.23 1.46
N LYS A 8 -9.72 -1.46 2.49
CA LYS A 8 -10.63 -1.94 3.56
C LYS A 8 -12.08 -2.18 3.10
N LYS A 9 -12.46 -1.72 1.90
CA LYS A 9 -13.77 -1.97 1.27
C LYS A 9 -13.72 -3.13 0.27
N GLY A 10 -12.53 -3.68 0.01
CA GLY A 10 -12.33 -4.75 -0.98
C GLY A 10 -12.08 -4.26 -2.40
N GLU A 11 -11.92 -2.96 -2.60
CA GLU A 11 -11.58 -2.33 -3.88
C GLU A 11 -10.11 -2.61 -4.20
N ASP A 12 -9.80 -2.92 -5.45
CA ASP A 12 -8.41 -3.17 -5.87
C ASP A 12 -7.61 -1.86 -5.78
N ILE A 13 -6.37 -1.93 -5.28
CA ILE A 13 -5.43 -0.80 -5.24
C ILE A 13 -4.38 -0.99 -6.33
N GLY A 14 -4.20 0.04 -7.15
CA GLY A 14 -3.15 0.19 -8.16
C GLY A 14 -2.22 1.38 -7.88
N GLU A 15 -1.11 1.44 -8.62
CA GLU A 15 -0.26 2.62 -8.67
C GLU A 15 -1.02 3.80 -9.30
N GLY A 16 -0.86 5.00 -8.74
CA GLY A 16 -1.60 6.20 -9.10
C GLY A 16 -2.96 6.37 -8.40
N ASP A 17 -3.46 5.35 -7.69
CA ASP A 17 -4.68 5.51 -6.89
C ASP A 17 -4.42 6.41 -5.68
N PHE A 18 -5.40 7.25 -5.32
CA PHE A 18 -5.30 8.06 -4.10
C PHE A 18 -5.82 7.26 -2.90
N VAL A 19 -4.95 7.03 -1.91
CA VAL A 19 -5.27 6.28 -0.69
C VAL A 19 -5.10 7.16 0.55
N TRP A 20 -5.75 6.77 1.64
CA TRP A 20 -5.63 7.50 2.90
C TRP A 20 -5.79 6.58 4.10
N THR A 21 -5.15 6.98 5.20
CA THR A 21 -5.39 6.44 6.52
C THR A 21 -5.47 7.56 7.54
N ARG A 22 -6.30 7.39 8.57
CA ARG A 22 -6.46 8.36 9.65
C ARG A 22 -5.75 7.90 10.91
N TYR A 23 -5.19 8.86 11.63
CA TYR A 23 -4.71 8.70 13.00
C TYR A 23 -5.28 9.83 13.86
N ARG A 24 -5.07 9.76 15.18
CA ARG A 24 -5.56 10.82 16.07
C ARG A 24 -4.79 12.11 15.79
N GLY A 25 -5.48 13.12 15.27
CA GLY A 25 -4.90 14.43 14.97
C GLY A 25 -4.44 14.63 13.53
N GLY A 26 -4.73 13.70 12.61
CA GLY A 26 -4.42 13.90 11.19
C GLY A 26 -4.70 12.70 10.30
N SER A 27 -4.19 12.78 9.08
CA SER A 27 -4.21 11.74 8.04
C SER A 27 -2.84 11.64 7.39
N HIS A 28 -2.51 10.45 6.89
CA HIS A 28 -1.57 10.30 5.78
C HIS A 28 -2.39 9.95 4.56
N GLU A 29 -2.20 10.70 3.49
CA GLU A 29 -2.96 10.61 2.25
C GLU A 29 -2.07 11.01 1.08
N GLY A 30 -2.24 10.34 -0.06
CA GLY A 30 -1.42 10.56 -1.24
C GLY A 30 -1.67 9.50 -2.31
N GLU A 31 -1.00 9.66 -3.45
CA GLU A 31 -1.03 8.72 -4.56
C GLU A 31 -0.12 7.51 -4.29
N VAL A 32 -0.57 6.32 -4.69
CA VAL A 32 0.22 5.09 -4.57
C VAL A 32 1.37 5.12 -5.56
N GLU A 33 2.60 5.09 -5.05
CA GLU A 33 3.80 5.03 -5.89
C GLU A 33 4.21 3.59 -6.22
N ASN A 34 4.10 2.69 -5.24
CA ASN A 34 4.49 1.31 -5.39
C ASN A 34 3.69 0.36 -4.50
N ILE A 35 3.58 -0.89 -4.96
CA ILE A 35 2.93 -1.97 -4.21
C ILE A 35 3.91 -3.12 -4.03
N VAL A 36 4.39 -3.28 -2.79
CA VAL A 36 5.26 -4.39 -2.39
C VAL A 36 4.40 -5.62 -2.10
N LYS A 37 4.57 -6.68 -2.91
CA LYS A 37 3.71 -7.88 -2.86
C LYS A 37 4.37 -9.12 -2.26
N ASP A 38 5.70 -9.12 -2.14
CA ASP A 38 6.45 -10.28 -1.67
C ASP A 38 7.59 -9.91 -0.72
N GLN A 39 8.23 -10.94 -0.16
CA GLN A 39 9.30 -10.80 0.83
C GLN A 39 10.60 -10.25 0.23
N ALA A 40 10.84 -10.45 -1.07
CA ALA A 40 12.04 -9.94 -1.73
C ALA A 40 11.93 -8.41 -1.89
N GLY A 41 10.81 -7.92 -2.42
CA GLY A 41 10.53 -6.49 -2.52
C GLY A 41 10.43 -5.82 -1.15
N ALA A 42 9.91 -6.52 -0.12
CA ALA A 42 9.86 -5.98 1.24
C ALA A 42 11.26 -5.73 1.81
N ARG A 43 12.22 -6.65 1.56
CA ARG A 43 13.62 -6.48 1.97
C ARG A 43 14.28 -5.31 1.26
N GLU A 44 14.06 -5.17 -0.05
CA GLU A 44 14.61 -4.07 -0.85
C GLU A 44 14.06 -2.71 -0.39
N ALA A 45 12.75 -2.63 -0.13
CA ALA A 45 12.08 -1.42 0.34
C ALA A 45 12.27 -1.16 1.86
N GLY A 46 12.93 -2.04 2.60
CA GLY A 46 13.13 -1.90 4.05
C GLY A 46 11.84 -1.96 4.87
N VAL A 47 10.80 -2.65 4.38
CA VAL A 47 9.51 -2.81 5.05
C VAL A 47 9.26 -4.26 5.48
N ALA A 48 8.39 -4.47 6.45
CA ALA A 48 8.02 -5.81 6.92
C ALA A 48 6.58 -6.17 6.51
N ASN A 49 6.29 -7.48 6.44
CA ASN A 49 4.94 -8.04 6.27
C ASN A 49 4.20 -7.54 5.01
N PRO A 50 4.62 -7.95 3.80
CA PRO A 50 3.86 -7.71 2.59
C PRO A 50 2.45 -8.35 2.67
N PRO A 51 1.44 -7.77 1.99
CA PRO A 51 1.55 -6.63 1.09
C PRO A 51 1.71 -5.28 1.80
N LYS A 52 2.45 -4.35 1.18
CA LYS A 52 2.62 -2.94 1.62
C LYS A 52 2.42 -1.98 0.46
N VAL A 53 1.73 -0.88 0.74
CA VAL A 53 1.44 0.21 -0.21
C VAL A 53 2.26 1.41 0.22
N GLY A 54 3.15 1.88 -0.65
CA GLY A 54 3.91 3.10 -0.45
C GLY A 54 3.16 4.31 -1.01
N VAL A 55 3.22 5.41 -0.25
CA VAL A 55 2.52 6.66 -0.53
C VAL A 55 3.49 7.78 -0.15
N TYR A 56 3.64 8.79 -1.02
CA TYR A 56 4.40 10.00 -0.74
C TYR A 56 3.53 11.09 -0.10
#